data_AF-A0A532E2N9-F1
#
_entry.id   AF-A0A532E2N9-F1
#
_cell.length_a   1.000
_cell.length_b   1.000
_cell.length_c   1.000
_cell.angle_alpha   90.00
_cell.angle_beta   90.00
_cell.angle_gamma   90.00
#
_symmetry.space_group_name_H-M   'P 1'
#
loop_
_entity.id
_entity.type
_entity.pdbx_description
1 polymer ?
#
loop_
_entity_poly.entity_id
_entity_poly.type
_entity_poly.pdbx_seq_one_letter_code
_entity_poly.pdbx_strand_id
1 'polypeptide(L)'
;RNDEQGGGSEPPDIQHSALIVHRCSRRVPIIAMTANAMEGDRERCLESGMDDYLSKPFKQEELRQMLTRWLSGRATPLANTGLPPAV
;
A
#
# COMPACT_ATOMS: atom_id res chain seq x y z
N ARG A 1 10.30 24.02 -47.74
CA ARG A 1 9.77 24.58 -46.48
C ARG A 1 8.40 23.99 -46.31
N ASN A 2 8.26 23.00 -45.43
CA ASN A 2 6.99 22.60 -44.86
C ASN A 2 7.23 22.54 -43.37
N ASP A 3 6.38 23.29 -42.69
CA ASP A 3 6.50 23.79 -41.35
C ASP A 3 6.26 22.72 -40.28
N GLU A 4 6.78 23.04 -39.11
CA GLU A 4 6.66 22.32 -37.85
C GLU A 4 5.19 21.99 -37.53
N GLN A 5 4.90 20.71 -37.33
CA GLN A 5 3.84 20.29 -36.43
C GLN A 5 4.45 19.37 -35.37
N GLY A 6 4.86 19.99 -34.26
CA GLY A 6 5.05 19.30 -32.99
C GLY A 6 3.70 18.80 -32.50
N GLY A 7 3.44 17.51 -32.68
CA GLY A 7 2.36 16.79 -31.99
C GLY A 7 2.96 16.11 -30.77
N GLY A 8 2.65 16.63 -29.58
CA GLY A 8 3.12 16.08 -28.32
C GLY A 8 2.84 14.59 -28.22
N SER A 9 3.89 13.81 -27.95
CA SER A 9 3.76 12.47 -27.41
C SER A 9 3.19 12.59 -26.00
N GLU A 10 1.86 12.69 -25.90
CA GLU A 10 1.16 12.51 -24.64
C GLU A 10 1.51 11.09 -24.15
N PRO A 11 2.20 10.93 -22.99
CA PRO A 11 2.42 9.60 -22.45
C PRO A 11 1.06 8.97 -22.17
N PRO A 12 0.84 7.68 -22.47
CA PRO A 12 -0.42 7.03 -22.18
C PRO A 12 -0.73 7.21 -20.69
N ASP A 13 -1.88 7.82 -20.45
CA ASP A 13 -2.47 8.04 -19.13
C ASP A 13 -2.40 6.72 -18.37
N ILE A 14 -1.45 6.62 -17.44
CA ILE A 14 -1.31 5.45 -16.59
C ILE A 14 -2.55 5.47 -15.71
N GLN A 15 -3.57 4.73 -16.13
CA GLN A 15 -4.76 4.50 -15.33
C GLN A 15 -4.32 3.79 -14.06
N HIS A 16 -4.10 4.58 -13.00
CA HIS A 16 -3.62 4.17 -11.68
C HIS A 16 -4.63 3.31 -10.89
N SER A 17 -5.58 2.65 -11.55
CA SER A 17 -6.44 1.67 -10.91
C SER A 17 -5.65 0.36 -10.73
N ALA A 18 -4.74 0.35 -9.76
CA ALA A 18 -4.27 -0.90 -9.19
C ALA A 18 -5.49 -1.60 -8.57
N LEU A 19 -6.01 -2.60 -9.27
CA LEU A 19 -7.02 -3.50 -8.76
C LEU A 19 -6.44 -4.15 -7.49
N ILE A 20 -6.91 -3.76 -6.31
CA ILE A 20 -6.60 -4.47 -5.07
C ILE A 20 -7.38 -5.79 -5.13
N VAL A 21 -6.78 -6.79 -5.75
CA VAL A 21 -7.31 -8.14 -5.81
C VAL A 21 -7.29 -8.70 -4.38
N HIS A 22 -8.42 -8.64 -3.68
CA HIS A 22 -8.60 -9.29 -2.38
C HIS A 22 -8.74 -10.81 -2.57
N ARG A 23 -7.63 -11.49 -2.82
CA ARG A 23 -7.57 -12.96 -2.72
C ARG A 23 -7.13 -13.34 -1.32
N CYS A 24 -8.08 -13.38 -0.39
CA CYS A 24 -8.15 -14.27 0.78
C CYS A 24 -9.03 -13.66 1.88
N SER A 25 -9.77 -14.52 2.57
CA SER A 25 -10.63 -14.25 3.72
C SER A 25 -9.91 -13.78 5.00
N ARG A 26 -8.72 -13.16 4.87
CA ARG A 26 -7.93 -12.64 6.00
C ARG A 26 -8.20 -11.16 6.19
N ARG A 27 -8.39 -10.77 7.46
CA ARG A 27 -8.57 -9.38 7.89
C ARG A 27 -7.40 -8.51 7.39
N VAL A 28 -7.73 -7.37 6.77
CA VAL A 28 -6.73 -6.35 6.39
C VAL A 28 -6.32 -5.61 7.67
N PRO A 29 -5.01 -5.52 7.98
CA PRO A 29 -4.57 -4.79 9.16
C PRO A 29 -4.78 -3.28 8.98
N ILE A 30 -5.39 -2.63 9.98
CA ILE A 30 -5.68 -1.20 10.02
C ILE A 30 -4.80 -0.57 11.10
N ILE A 31 -3.87 0.31 10.68
CA ILE A 31 -2.92 0.97 11.57
C ILE A 31 -3.29 2.45 11.68
N ALA A 32 -3.49 2.93 12.90
CA ALA A 32 -3.73 4.34 13.16
C ALA A 32 -2.45 5.16 12.96
N MET A 33 -2.54 6.30 12.29
CA MET A 33 -1.42 7.24 12.16
C MET A 33 -1.85 8.63 12.59
N THR A 34 -1.45 9.10 13.77
CA THR A 34 -1.86 10.42 14.26
C THR A 34 -0.75 11.47 14.06
N ALA A 35 -1.16 12.70 13.75
CA ALA A 35 -0.26 13.86 13.70
C ALA A 35 0.02 14.47 15.09
N ASN A 36 -0.87 14.24 16.04
CA ASN A 36 -0.80 14.79 17.39
C ASN A 36 -1.20 13.68 18.37
N ALA A 37 -0.21 12.93 18.86
CA ALA A 37 -0.43 11.84 19.79
C ALA A 37 -0.70 12.39 21.19
N MET A 38 -1.92 12.21 21.68
CA MET A 38 -2.27 12.50 23.07
C MET A 38 -2.20 11.22 23.92
N GLU A 39 -2.09 11.42 25.23
CA GLU A 39 -2.21 10.32 26.19
C GLU A 39 -3.58 9.66 26.04
N GLY A 40 -3.60 8.33 25.89
CA GLY A 40 -4.83 7.56 25.69
C GLY A 40 -5.29 7.40 24.24
N ASP A 41 -4.72 8.12 23.26
CA ASP A 41 -5.09 7.95 21.85
C ASP A 41 -4.77 6.55 21.34
N ARG A 42 -3.62 6.01 21.76
CA ARG A 42 -3.19 4.66 21.41
C ARG A 42 -4.22 3.64 21.90
N GLU A 43 -4.58 3.71 23.16
CA GLU A 43 -5.53 2.80 23.81
C GLU A 43 -6.89 2.88 23.13
N ARG A 44 -7.40 4.09 22.89
CA ARG A 44 -8.68 4.33 22.20
C ARG A 44 -8.70 3.77 20.77
N CYS A 45 -7.60 3.94 20.02
CA CYS A 45 -7.48 3.38 18.67
C CYS A 45 -7.53 1.86 18.69
N LEU A 46 -6.81 1.22 19.63
CA LEU A 46 -6.79 -0.23 19.77
C LEU A 46 -8.15 -0.78 20.25
N GLU A 47 -8.80 -0.11 21.20
CA GLU A 47 -10.15 -0.44 21.67
C GLU A 47 -11.20 -0.32 20.56
N SER A 48 -11.02 0.62 19.63
CA SER A 48 -11.87 0.78 18.46
C SER A 48 -11.69 -0.34 17.43
N GLY A 49 -10.80 -1.31 17.68
CA GLY A 49 -10.53 -2.43 16.82
C GLY A 49 -9.44 -2.18 15.79
N MET A 50 -8.61 -1.15 15.94
CA MET A 50 -7.42 -1.00 15.11
C MET A 50 -6.36 -2.02 15.52
N ASP A 51 -5.54 -2.44 14.55
CA ASP A 51 -4.51 -3.46 14.74
C ASP A 51 -3.25 -2.88 15.39
N ASP A 52 -2.90 -1.64 15.07
CA ASP A 52 -1.71 -0.98 15.59
C ASP A 52 -1.84 0.55 15.52
N TYR A 53 -0.83 1.25 16.04
CA TYR A 53 -0.81 2.71 16.14
C TYR A 53 0.61 3.27 15.97
N LEU A 54 0.74 4.35 15.19
CA LEU A 54 2.00 5.05 14.92
C LEU A 54 1.81 6.59 15.04
N SER A 55 2.52 7.21 15.97
CA SER A 55 2.50 8.67 16.17
C SER A 55 3.48 9.38 15.24
N LYS A 56 3.09 10.50 14.64
CA LYS A 56 3.98 11.41 13.89
C LYS A 56 4.60 12.46 14.84
N PRO A 57 5.82 12.94 14.54
CA PRO A 57 6.72 12.43 13.51
C PRO A 57 7.30 11.07 13.90
N PHE A 58 7.32 10.11 12.95
CA PHE A 58 7.96 8.80 13.11
C PHE A 58 9.15 8.68 12.18
N LYS A 59 10.08 7.78 12.51
CA LYS A 59 11.21 7.46 11.64
C LYS A 59 10.79 6.46 10.56
N GLN A 60 11.44 6.52 9.40
CA GLN A 60 11.22 5.53 8.33
C GLN A 60 11.45 4.10 8.81
N GLU A 61 12.41 3.90 9.72
CA GLU A 61 12.72 2.60 10.30
C GLU A 61 11.58 2.06 11.19
N GLU A 62 10.91 2.92 11.96
CA GLU A 62 9.75 2.54 12.78
C GLU A 62 8.59 2.06 11.90
N LEU A 63 8.31 2.81 10.82
CA LEU A 63 7.33 2.39 9.82
C LEU A 63 7.73 1.07 9.15
N ARG A 64 9.01 0.91 8.78
CA ARG A 64 9.50 -0.32 8.13
C ARG A 64 9.34 -1.54 9.04
N GLN A 65 9.66 -1.41 10.32
CA GLN A 65 9.51 -2.49 11.31
C GLN A 65 8.04 -2.87 11.50
N MET A 66 7.17 -1.86 11.60
CA MET A 66 5.73 -2.05 11.72
C MET A 66 5.16 -2.75 10.47
N LEU A 67 5.50 -2.28 9.28
CA LEU A 67 5.09 -2.92 8.03
C LEU A 67 5.65 -4.34 7.94
N THR A 68 6.90 -4.58 8.31
CA THR A 68 7.49 -5.92 8.32
C THR A 68 6.69 -6.85 9.23
N ARG A 69 6.32 -6.42 10.44
CA ARG A 69 5.47 -7.20 11.35
C ARG A 69 4.14 -7.60 10.71
N TRP A 70 3.45 -6.68 10.06
CA TRP A 70 2.12 -6.92 9.47
C TRP A 70 2.15 -7.61 8.10
N LEU A 71 3.26 -7.52 7.37
CA LEU A 71 3.44 -8.12 6.04
C LEU A 71 4.18 -9.46 6.04
N SER A 72 4.96 -9.80 7.08
CA SER A 72 5.74 -11.05 7.11
C SER A 72 4.88 -12.32 7.10
N GLY A 73 3.59 -12.22 7.38
CA GLY A 73 2.61 -13.31 7.22
C GLY A 73 1.93 -13.38 5.84
N ARG A 74 2.32 -12.52 4.88
CA ARG A 74 1.73 -12.39 3.53
C ARG A 74 2.60 -12.96 2.40
N ALA A 75 3.53 -13.87 2.69
CA ALA A 75 4.21 -14.62 1.64
C ALA A 75 3.20 -15.58 0.97
N THR A 76 2.29 -15.06 0.15
CA THR A 76 1.68 -15.84 -0.92
C THR A 76 2.82 -16.27 -1.83
N PRO A 77 3.07 -17.58 -2.01
CA PRO A 77 3.92 -18.04 -3.08
C PRO A 77 3.31 -17.49 -4.38
N LEU A 78 4.08 -16.70 -5.13
CA LEU A 78 3.79 -16.43 -6.53
C LEU A 78 4.01 -17.74 -7.30
N ALA A 79 3.12 -18.72 -7.11
CA ALA A 79 3.06 -19.93 -7.89
C ALA A 79 1.90 -19.77 -8.88
N ASN A 80 2.22 -19.86 -10.17
CA ASN A 80 1.31 -19.77 -11.33
C ASN A 80 0.75 -18.37 -11.68
N THR A 81 1.60 -17.48 -12.17
CA THR A 81 1.24 -16.74 -13.39
C THR A 81 1.40 -17.71 -14.56
N GLY A 82 0.33 -18.47 -14.84
CA GLY A 82 0.21 -19.27 -16.05
C GLY A 82 0.09 -18.37 -17.28
N LEU A 83 1.18 -17.74 -17.67
CA LEU A 83 1.33 -17.21 -19.02
C LEU A 83 1.50 -18.43 -19.94
N PRO A 84 0.56 -18.73 -20.86
CA PRO A 84 0.85 -19.72 -21.88
C PRO A 84 2.06 -19.23 -22.68
N PRO A 85 3.04 -20.10 -23.01
CA PRO A 85 4.06 -19.74 -23.95
C PRO A 85 3.36 -19.32 -25.24
N ALA A 86 3.66 -18.11 -25.72
CA ALA A 86 3.22 -17.65 -27.02
C ALA A 86 3.65 -18.69 -28.06
N VAL A 87 2.67 -19.34 -28.69
CA VAL A 87 2.83 -20.17 -29.89
C VAL A 87 2.50 -19.33 -31.10
#